data_AF-A0A1J5Q852-F1
#
_entry.id   AF-A0A1J5Q852-F1
#
_cell.length_a   1.000
_cell.length_b   1.000
_cell.length_c   1.000
_cell.angle_alpha   90.00
_cell.angle_beta   90.00
_cell.angle_gamma   90.00
#
_symmetry.space_group_name_H-M   'P 1'
#
loop_
_entity.id
_entity.type
_entity.pdbx_description
1 polymer ?
#
loop_
_entity_poly.entity_id
_entity_poly.type
_entity_poly.pdbx_seq_one_letter_code
_entity_poly.pdbx_strand_id
1 'polypeptide(L)'
;MIELPFDTAEIQELILRIKSVMAQEEMDIPDPGGNPSDDEVAEMLQETEGDLSRDEIRQEIESMNEEQQDALVALFWLGRGDSDVEGWAASVALAHQNHTGGVTDYLLGEPLVATYLADGIDALEESGALDPD
;
A
#
# COMPACT_ATOMS: atom_id res chain seq x y z
N MET A 1 -14.75 19.84 1.78
CA MET A 1 -14.88 18.55 2.47
C MET A 1 -14.56 17.50 1.42
N ILE A 2 -13.64 16.62 1.74
CA ILE A 2 -13.13 15.55 0.90
C ILE A 2 -13.89 14.30 1.35
N GLU A 3 -14.62 13.72 0.41
CA GLU A 3 -15.26 12.43 0.57
C GLU A 3 -14.32 11.38 -0.03
N LEU A 4 -13.94 10.39 0.76
CA LEU A 4 -13.12 9.28 0.30
C LEU A 4 -14.03 8.21 -0.31
N PRO A 5 -13.62 7.54 -1.39
CA PRO A 5 -14.42 6.49 -2.04
C PRO A 5 -14.39 5.15 -1.27
N PHE A 6 -13.95 5.16 -0.03
CA PHE A 6 -13.79 4.01 0.86
C PHE A 6 -14.01 4.45 2.31
N ASP A 7 -14.39 3.49 3.16
CA ASP A 7 -14.51 3.72 4.59
C ASP A 7 -13.11 3.93 5.21
N THR A 8 -12.99 4.98 6.03
CA THR A 8 -11.71 5.34 6.64
C THR A 8 -11.16 4.22 7.53
N ALA A 9 -12.02 3.48 8.24
CA ALA A 9 -11.61 2.38 9.10
C ALA A 9 -11.14 1.16 8.29
N GLU A 10 -11.76 0.85 7.16
CA GLU A 10 -11.30 -0.22 6.27
C GLU A 10 -9.88 0.06 5.77
N ILE A 11 -9.59 1.30 5.35
CA ILE A 11 -8.23 1.65 4.91
C ILE A 11 -7.22 1.64 6.06
N GLN A 12 -7.60 2.08 7.26
CA GLN A 12 -6.72 1.97 8.44
C GLN A 12 -6.38 0.51 8.76
N GLU A 13 -7.33 -0.41 8.64
CA GLU A 13 -7.09 -1.85 8.80
C GLU A 13 -6.13 -2.38 7.72
N LEU A 14 -6.37 -2.03 6.45
CA LEU A 14 -5.49 -2.37 5.34
C LEU A 14 -4.06 -1.89 5.58
N ILE A 15 -3.89 -0.64 6.02
CA ILE A 15 -2.59 -0.04 6.36
C ILE A 15 -1.87 -0.86 7.44
N LEU A 16 -2.58 -1.22 8.51
CA LEU A 16 -2.02 -2.03 9.60
C LEU A 16 -1.55 -3.40 9.10
N ARG A 17 -2.32 -4.02 8.20
CA ARG A 17 -1.95 -5.30 7.58
C ARG A 17 -0.71 -5.15 6.70
N ILE A 18 -0.65 -4.13 5.84
CA ILE A 18 0.53 -3.84 5.01
C ILE A 18 1.78 -3.65 5.88
N LYS A 19 1.65 -2.88 6.97
CA LYS A 19 2.75 -2.65 7.91
C LYS A 19 3.24 -3.94 8.56
N SER A 20 2.32 -4.84 8.94
CA SER A 20 2.67 -6.14 9.52
C SER A 20 3.45 -6.99 8.53
N VAL A 21 2.96 -7.10 7.29
CA VAL A 21 3.59 -7.90 6.23
C VAL A 21 4.99 -7.38 5.93
N MET A 22 5.16 -6.08 5.73
CA MET A 22 6.48 -5.50 5.44
C MET A 22 7.48 -5.67 6.59
N ALA A 23 7.02 -5.57 7.85
CA ALA A 23 7.86 -5.83 9.01
C ALA A 23 8.29 -7.30 9.13
N GLN A 24 7.44 -8.25 8.70
CA GLN A 24 7.78 -9.67 8.65
C GLN A 24 8.80 -9.96 7.54
N GLU A 25 8.62 -9.41 6.34
CA GLU A 25 9.53 -9.59 5.20
C GLU A 25 10.94 -9.06 5.46
N GLU A 26 11.10 -7.97 6.23
CA GLU A 26 12.41 -7.45 6.63
C GLU A 26 13.18 -8.44 7.52
N MET A 27 12.48 -9.28 8.30
CA MET A 27 13.11 -10.29 9.17
C MET A 27 13.49 -11.58 8.43
N ASP A 28 12.86 -11.87 7.30
CA ASP A 28 13.04 -13.11 6.53
C ASP A 28 14.19 -13.05 5.51
N ILE A 29 15.04 -12.01 5.53
CA ILE A 29 16.21 -11.90 4.64
C ILE A 29 17.15 -13.11 4.90
N PRO A 30 17.30 -14.05 3.95
CA PRO A 30 18.13 -15.23 4.17
C PRO A 30 19.60 -14.81 4.30
N ASP A 31 20.25 -15.26 5.39
CA ASP A 31 21.68 -15.06 5.62
C ASP A 31 22.47 -15.62 4.41
N PRO A 32 23.19 -14.79 3.63
CA PRO A 32 23.94 -15.27 2.47
C PRO A 32 25.22 -16.06 2.85
N GLY A 33 25.38 -16.43 4.12
CA GLY A 33 26.58 -17.05 4.70
C GLY A 33 26.59 -18.59 4.81
N GLY A 34 25.60 -19.31 4.29
CA GLY A 34 25.54 -20.78 4.36
C GLY A 34 26.24 -21.49 3.20
N ASN A 35 27.41 -22.06 3.46
CA ASN A 35 28.28 -22.82 2.54
C ASN A 35 27.53 -23.73 1.52
N PRO A 36 27.86 -23.70 0.20
CA PRO A 36 27.21 -24.55 -0.81
C PRO A 36 27.84 -25.94 -0.80
N SER A 37 27.07 -26.95 -0.40
CA SER A 37 27.37 -28.34 -0.77
C SER A 37 26.05 -29.08 -0.89
N ASP A 38 25.72 -29.38 -2.15
CA ASP A 38 24.80 -30.40 -2.67
C ASP A 38 23.54 -30.71 -1.87
N ASP A 39 22.39 -30.25 -2.37
CA ASP A 39 21.28 -31.17 -2.67
C ASP A 39 20.41 -30.57 -3.79
N GLU A 40 20.18 -31.38 -4.82
CA GLU A 40 19.42 -31.08 -6.01
C GLU A 40 17.91 -31.02 -5.71
N VAL A 41 17.23 -30.10 -6.39
CA VAL A 41 15.80 -30.11 -6.75
C VAL A 41 14.75 -30.13 -5.62
N ALA A 42 14.37 -28.93 -5.18
CA ALA A 42 12.97 -28.53 -5.04
C ALA A 42 12.89 -27.01 -4.81
N GLU A 43 13.03 -26.21 -5.88
CA GLU A 43 12.37 -24.88 -5.93
C GLU A 43 10.85 -25.12 -6.00
N MET A 44 10.30 -25.69 -4.93
CA MET A 44 8.87 -25.76 -4.70
C MET A 44 8.51 -24.50 -3.95
N LEU A 45 7.72 -23.63 -4.61
CA LEU A 45 6.82 -22.64 -4.01
C LEU A 45 6.95 -22.59 -2.48
N GLN A 46 7.92 -21.83 -1.98
CA GLN A 46 7.85 -21.35 -0.61
C GLN A 46 6.79 -20.26 -0.64
N GLU A 47 5.52 -20.67 -0.71
CA GLU A 47 4.41 -19.86 -0.20
C GLU A 47 4.66 -19.74 1.30
N THR A 48 5.56 -18.85 1.66
CA THR A 48 5.83 -18.49 3.05
C THR A 48 4.55 -17.83 3.58
N GLU A 49 4.24 -17.92 4.87
CA GLU A 49 3.06 -17.25 5.45
C GLU A 49 3.00 -15.74 5.12
N GLY A 50 4.17 -15.11 4.83
CA GLY A 50 4.28 -13.74 4.29
C GLY A 50 3.80 -13.56 2.85
N ASP A 51 4.07 -14.51 1.94
CA ASP A 51 3.59 -14.46 0.55
C ASP A 51 2.06 -14.57 0.48
N LEU A 52 1.46 -15.47 1.29
CA LEU A 52 0.01 -15.56 1.40
C LEU A 52 -0.60 -14.22 1.86
N SER A 53 0.04 -13.55 2.83
CA SER A 53 -0.43 -12.27 3.36
C SER A 53 -0.25 -11.11 2.37
N ARG A 54 0.85 -11.10 1.60
CA ARG A 54 1.11 -10.09 0.56
C ARG A 54 0.17 -10.25 -0.64
N ASP A 55 -0.08 -11.48 -1.07
CA ASP A 55 -1.02 -11.77 -2.16
C ASP A 55 -2.46 -11.46 -1.78
N GLU A 56 -2.84 -11.61 -0.51
CA GLU A 56 -4.15 -11.18 -0.03
C GLU A 56 -4.31 -9.65 -0.08
N ILE A 57 -3.33 -8.89 0.42
CA ILE A 57 -3.32 -7.41 0.28
C ILE A 57 -3.37 -7.01 -1.19
N ARG A 58 -2.63 -7.72 -2.05
CA ARG A 58 -2.63 -7.45 -3.48
C ARG A 58 -4.02 -7.62 -4.08
N GLN A 59 -4.67 -8.75 -3.81
CA GLN A 59 -6.02 -9.03 -4.31
C GLN A 59 -7.05 -8.04 -3.77
N GLU A 60 -6.89 -7.59 -2.53
CA GLU A 60 -7.76 -6.59 -1.92
C GLU A 60 -7.68 -5.26 -2.70
N ILE A 61 -6.47 -4.73 -2.93
CA ILE A 61 -6.26 -3.51 -3.71
C ILE A 61 -6.71 -3.69 -5.18
N GLU A 62 -6.45 -4.83 -5.79
CA GLU A 62 -6.89 -5.13 -7.17
C GLU A 62 -8.41 -5.26 -7.29
N SER A 63 -9.11 -5.63 -6.21
CA SER A 63 -10.57 -5.73 -6.18
C SER A 63 -11.27 -4.37 -6.06
N MET A 64 -10.53 -3.32 -5.65
CA MET A 64 -11.03 -1.96 -5.58
C MET A 64 -11.37 -1.42 -6.97
N ASN A 65 -12.37 -0.55 -7.06
CA ASN A 65 -12.70 0.14 -8.30
C ASN A 65 -11.64 1.20 -8.65
N GLU A 66 -11.68 1.72 -9.89
CA GLU A 66 -10.68 2.69 -10.37
C GLU A 66 -10.58 3.93 -9.48
N GLU A 67 -11.72 4.47 -9.03
CA GLU A 67 -11.78 5.65 -8.17
C GLU A 67 -11.12 5.40 -6.80
N GLN A 68 -11.36 4.23 -6.22
CA GLN A 68 -10.75 3.79 -4.97
C GLN A 68 -9.22 3.64 -5.12
N GLN A 69 -8.76 3.01 -6.20
CA GLN A 69 -7.33 2.87 -6.45
C GLN A 69 -6.66 4.23 -6.69
N ASP A 70 -7.30 5.12 -7.46
CA ASP A 70 -6.80 6.47 -7.72
C ASP A 70 -6.71 7.30 -6.44
N ALA A 71 -7.72 7.21 -5.57
CA ALA A 71 -7.72 7.86 -4.27
C ALA A 71 -6.66 7.28 -3.33
N LEU A 72 -6.40 5.97 -3.37
CA LEU A 72 -5.34 5.34 -2.58
C LEU A 72 -3.95 5.81 -2.99
N VAL A 73 -3.71 5.99 -4.30
CA VAL A 73 -2.48 6.57 -4.84
C VAL A 73 -2.33 8.05 -4.44
N ALA A 74 -3.42 8.82 -4.52
CA ALA A 74 -3.41 10.21 -4.09
C ALA A 74 -3.13 10.35 -2.58
N LEU A 75 -3.70 9.46 -1.75
CA LEU A 75 -3.46 9.38 -0.31
C LEU A 75 -1.99 9.09 0.00
N PHE A 76 -1.41 8.12 -0.73
CA PHE A 76 0.00 7.81 -0.66
C PHE A 76 0.90 9.01 -0.99
N TRP A 77 0.59 9.75 -2.07
CA TRP A 77 1.34 10.97 -2.43
C TRP A 77 1.19 12.08 -1.40
N LEU A 78 0.01 12.21 -0.78
CA LEU A 78 -0.24 13.16 0.28
C LEU A 78 0.65 12.88 1.50
N GLY A 79 0.66 11.66 2.02
CA GLY A 79 1.49 11.34 3.18
C GLY A 79 2.99 11.27 2.87
N ARG A 80 3.37 11.01 1.61
CA ARG A 80 4.77 11.16 1.17
C ARG A 80 5.21 12.63 1.09
N GLY A 81 4.27 13.58 1.07
CA GLY A 81 4.54 15.01 0.93
C GLY A 81 4.72 15.49 -0.51
N ASP A 82 4.31 14.70 -1.50
CA ASP A 82 4.33 15.10 -2.92
C ASP A 82 3.09 15.89 -3.34
N SER A 83 2.03 15.80 -2.54
CA SER A 83 0.82 16.59 -2.74
C SER A 83 0.30 17.15 -1.43
N ASP A 84 -0.56 18.16 -1.52
CA ASP A 84 -1.16 18.83 -0.39
C ASP A 84 -2.68 18.58 -0.35
N VAL A 85 -3.28 18.71 0.82
CA VAL A 85 -4.73 18.55 1.01
C VAL A 85 -5.55 19.47 0.08
N GLU A 86 -5.11 20.72 -0.11
CA GLU A 86 -5.76 21.67 -1.03
C GLU A 86 -5.74 21.19 -2.49
N GLY A 87 -4.76 20.36 -2.84
CA GLY A 87 -4.57 19.76 -4.15
C GLY A 87 -5.22 18.40 -4.33
N TRP A 88 -5.96 17.88 -3.34
CA TRP A 88 -6.50 16.51 -3.34
C TRP A 88 -7.16 16.10 -4.67
N ALA A 89 -8.12 16.90 -5.15
CA ALA A 89 -8.84 16.57 -6.39
C ALA A 89 -7.91 16.53 -7.62
N ALA A 90 -6.86 17.35 -7.64
CA ALA A 90 -5.85 17.32 -8.69
C ALA A 90 -4.96 16.07 -8.57
N SER A 91 -4.61 15.66 -7.35
CA SER A 91 -3.88 14.42 -7.08
C SER A 91 -4.65 13.19 -7.56
N VAL A 92 -5.94 13.08 -7.23
CA VAL A 92 -6.80 11.98 -7.70
C VAL A 92 -6.89 11.97 -9.23
N ALA A 93 -7.11 13.13 -9.85
CA ALA A 93 -7.14 13.23 -11.31
C ALA A 93 -5.80 12.90 -11.97
N LEU A 94 -4.68 13.18 -11.30
CA LEU A 94 -3.35 12.82 -11.76
C LEU A 94 -3.11 11.31 -11.60
N ALA A 95 -3.54 10.70 -10.51
CA ALA A 95 -3.50 9.26 -10.30
C ALA A 95 -4.28 8.53 -11.40
N HIS A 96 -5.51 8.96 -11.68
CA HIS A 96 -6.33 8.44 -12.77
C HIS A 96 -5.64 8.50 -14.14
N GLN A 97 -4.96 9.61 -14.45
CA GLN A 97 -4.22 9.76 -15.70
C GLN A 97 -2.96 8.89 -15.77
N ASN A 98 -2.32 8.64 -14.64
CA ASN A 98 -1.12 7.81 -14.53
C ASN A 98 -1.44 6.36 -14.16
N HIS A 99 -2.72 5.98 -14.18
CA HIS A 99 -3.22 4.63 -13.95
C HIS A 99 -2.83 3.70 -15.11
N THR A 100 -1.51 3.51 -15.26
CA THR A 100 -0.87 2.75 -16.33
C THR A 100 0.15 1.82 -15.67
N GLY A 101 -0.26 0.59 -15.40
CA GLY A 101 0.46 -0.36 -14.54
C GLY A 101 -0.38 -0.69 -13.29
N GLY A 102 -0.18 -1.88 -12.72
CA GLY A 102 -0.93 -2.29 -11.54
C GLY A 102 -0.64 -1.34 -10.37
N VAL A 103 -1.66 -0.62 -9.91
CA VAL A 103 -1.59 0.29 -8.74
C VAL A 103 -1.00 -0.44 -7.53
N THR A 104 -1.38 -1.70 -7.38
CA THR A 104 -0.87 -2.60 -6.35
C THR A 104 0.65 -2.77 -6.38
N ASP A 105 1.24 -3.05 -7.54
CA ASP A 105 2.69 -3.20 -7.64
C ASP A 105 3.42 -1.87 -7.40
N TYR A 106 2.81 -0.75 -7.82
CA TYR A 106 3.33 0.58 -7.53
C TYR A 106 3.38 0.87 -6.03
N LEU A 107 2.28 0.61 -5.33
CA LEU A 107 2.16 0.86 -3.88
C LEU A 107 3.00 -0.12 -3.07
N LEU A 108 2.86 -1.44 -3.30
CA LEU A 108 3.58 -2.47 -2.56
C LEU A 108 5.09 -2.52 -2.90
N GLY A 109 5.51 -1.86 -3.97
CA GLY A 109 6.92 -1.65 -4.30
C GLY A 109 7.62 -0.61 -3.39
N GLU A 110 6.87 0.20 -2.65
CA GLU A 110 7.41 1.19 -1.71
C GLU A 110 7.45 0.61 -0.28
N PRO A 111 8.64 0.40 0.32
CA PRO A 111 8.76 -0.17 1.66
C PRO A 111 8.08 0.65 2.78
N LEU A 112 7.88 1.94 2.54
CA LEU A 112 7.24 2.84 3.49
C LEU A 112 5.77 3.14 3.15
N VAL A 113 5.15 2.37 2.24
CA VAL A 113 3.78 2.62 1.79
C VAL A 113 2.76 2.69 2.93
N ALA A 114 2.86 1.81 3.92
CA ALA A 114 1.94 1.82 5.07
C ALA A 114 2.09 3.10 5.89
N THR A 115 3.32 3.59 6.05
CA THR A 115 3.58 4.87 6.74
C THR A 115 3.00 6.02 5.94
N TYR A 116 3.26 6.10 4.64
CA TYR A 116 2.75 7.19 3.81
C TYR A 116 1.23 7.18 3.66
N LEU A 117 0.58 6.01 3.61
CA LEU A 117 -0.87 5.95 3.62
C LEU A 117 -1.46 6.44 4.96
N ALA A 118 -0.85 6.06 6.09
CA ALA A 118 -1.26 6.54 7.42
C ALA A 118 -1.10 8.07 7.54
N ASP A 119 0.08 8.58 7.19
CA ASP A 119 0.38 10.01 7.24
C ASP A 119 -0.57 10.81 6.31
N GLY A 120 -1.02 10.21 5.20
CA GLY A 120 -2.02 10.80 4.32
C GLY A 120 -3.40 10.93 4.96
N ILE A 121 -3.86 9.92 5.71
CA ILE A 121 -5.12 9.99 6.49
C ILE A 121 -4.98 11.06 7.57
N ASP A 122 -3.90 11.02 8.34
CA ASP A 122 -3.64 11.98 9.41
C ASP A 122 -3.65 13.42 8.86
N ALA A 123 -3.05 13.66 7.69
CA ALA A 123 -3.07 14.98 7.04
C ALA A 123 -4.49 15.45 6.67
N LEU A 124 -5.36 14.55 6.19
CA LEU A 124 -6.75 14.87 5.88
C LEU A 124 -7.56 15.16 7.16
N GLU A 125 -7.33 14.40 8.23
CA GLU A 125 -7.97 14.62 9.54
C GLU A 125 -7.52 15.93 10.18
N GLU A 126 -6.21 16.19 10.24
CA GLU A 126 -5.64 17.41 10.84
C GLU A 126 -6.09 18.69 10.12
N SER A 127 -6.26 18.61 8.80
CA SER A 127 -6.78 19.72 8.01
C SER A 127 -8.27 20.01 8.25
N GLY A 128 -9.01 19.06 8.86
CA GLY A 128 -10.46 19.11 8.97
C GLY A 128 -11.18 19.05 7.62
N ALA A 129 -10.47 18.63 6.56
CA ALA A 129 -11.04 18.50 5.23
C ALA A 129 -11.78 17.17 5.05
N LEU A 130 -11.44 16.14 5.84
CA LEU A 130 -12.11 14.83 5.81
C LEU A 130 -13.56 14.93 6.28
N ASP A 131 -14.48 14.30 5.55
CA ASP A 131 -15.86 14.11 6.00
C ASP A 131 -15.90 13.08 7.14
N PRO A 132 -16.53 13.37 8.29
CA PRO A 132 -16.74 12.37 9.33
C PRO A 132 -17.85 11.41 8.87
N ASP A 133 -17.44 10.23 8.39
CA ASP A 133 -18.31 9.09 8.05
C ASP A 133 -19.56 8.94 8.97
#